data_AF-A0A2P5ATJ1-F1
#
_entry.id   AF-A0A2P5ATJ1-F1
#
_cell.length_a   1.000
_cell.length_b   1.000
_cell.length_c   1.000
_cell.angle_alpha   90.00
_cell.angle_beta   90.00
_cell.angle_gamma   90.00
#
_symmetry.space_group_name_H-M   'P 1'
#
loop_
_entity.id
_entity.type
_entity.pdbx_description
1 polymer ?
#
loop_
_entity_poly.entity_id
_entity_poly.type
_entity_poly.pdbx_seq_one_letter_code
_entity_poly.pdbx_strand_id
1 'polypeptide(L)'
;MSSQDVVYFNNNIVLGDDSDNDLAEVLMLYSLGSYIPKELCRDSILSGYEYVVEVLNSYRNRCFDSFRMEKNVFKALCSVLKEKKFLKDSKYILVEEQVAIFLYIISQNERHQMAAKRFQHSSEIISRHFRKMLKAICRLGKEITAPPYFDTTPPYFDTTPPEI
;
A
#
# COMPACT_ATOMS: atom_id res chain seq x y z
N MET A 1 26.22 -5.35 -18.17
CA MET A 1 25.78 -6.39 -19.13
C MET A 1 25.06 -7.44 -18.28
N SER A 2 23.71 -7.42 -18.24
CA SER A 2 22.81 -8.17 -19.14
C SER A 2 22.86 -9.66 -18.78
N SER A 3 21.88 -10.25 -18.09
CA SER A 3 20.50 -10.60 -18.47
C SER A 3 20.40 -12.12 -18.59
N GLN A 4 19.35 -12.69 -17.96
CA GLN A 4 18.53 -13.84 -18.44
C GLN A 4 19.22 -15.23 -18.49
N ASP A 5 18.59 -16.39 -18.29
CA ASP A 5 17.20 -16.80 -18.05
C ASP A 5 17.17 -18.30 -17.62
N VAL A 6 16.16 -18.69 -16.83
CA VAL A 6 15.26 -19.86 -17.01
C VAL A 6 15.81 -21.31 -17.09
N VAL A 7 15.46 -22.08 -16.04
CA VAL A 7 14.86 -23.46 -15.99
C VAL A 7 15.53 -24.64 -16.72
N TYR A 8 15.90 -25.67 -15.94
CA TYR A 8 15.66 -27.08 -16.30
C TYR A 8 15.07 -27.85 -15.12
N PHE A 9 13.81 -28.27 -15.28
CA PHE A 9 13.23 -29.42 -14.59
C PHE A 9 13.99 -30.67 -15.04
N ASN A 10 14.29 -31.58 -14.12
CA ASN A 10 14.45 -32.99 -14.49
C ASN A 10 13.68 -33.88 -13.52
N ASN A 11 12.66 -34.53 -14.07
CA ASN A 11 11.87 -35.58 -13.47
C ASN A 11 12.70 -36.87 -13.43
N ASN A 12 12.61 -37.61 -12.33
CA ASN A 12 12.47 -39.08 -12.36
C ASN A 12 12.45 -39.66 -10.94
N ILE A 13 11.27 -40.01 -10.45
CA ILE A 13 11.08 -41.26 -9.70
C ILE A 13 9.78 -41.88 -10.20
N VAL A 14 9.90 -43.06 -10.79
CA VAL A 14 8.82 -43.89 -11.33
C VAL A 14 8.50 -44.98 -10.30
N LEU A 15 7.22 -45.03 -9.94
CA LEU A 15 6.37 -46.16 -9.55
C LEU A 15 6.77 -47.10 -8.40
N GLY A 16 5.84 -47.25 -7.47
CA GLY A 16 5.72 -48.37 -6.55
C GLY A 16 4.34 -48.30 -5.91
N ASP A 17 3.38 -49.00 -6.51
CA ASP A 17 1.97 -49.03 -6.16
C ASP A 17 1.74 -49.62 -4.76
N ASP A 18 1.17 -48.83 -3.84
CA ASP A 18 0.30 -49.24 -2.71
C ASP A 18 -0.08 -47.99 -1.87
N SER A 19 -0.45 -46.89 -2.55
CA SER A 19 -0.32 -45.53 -2.00
C SER A 19 -1.64 -44.77 -1.83
N ASP A 20 -2.62 -45.31 -1.10
CA ASP A 20 -3.79 -44.50 -0.70
C ASP A 20 -3.71 -44.00 0.74
N ASN A 21 -3.00 -44.71 1.63
CA ASN A 21 -2.83 -44.28 3.03
C ASN A 21 -1.64 -43.33 3.22
N ASP A 22 -0.51 -43.61 2.55
CA ASP A 22 0.69 -42.77 2.65
C ASP A 22 0.51 -41.41 1.98
N LEU A 23 -0.27 -41.35 0.89
CA LEU A 23 -0.59 -40.11 0.19
C LEU A 23 -1.50 -39.22 1.04
N ALA A 24 -2.44 -39.81 1.78
CA ALA A 24 -3.29 -39.09 2.74
C ALA A 24 -2.47 -38.55 3.92
N GLU A 25 -1.49 -39.31 4.43
CA GLU A 25 -0.60 -38.87 5.49
C GLU A 25 0.35 -37.76 5.03
N VAL A 26 0.89 -37.87 3.81
CA VAL A 26 1.72 -36.82 3.18
C VAL A 26 0.88 -35.57 2.85
N LEU A 27 -0.36 -35.71 2.37
CA LEU A 27 -1.30 -34.60 2.17
C LEU A 27 -1.71 -33.98 3.52
N MET A 28 -1.87 -34.78 4.56
CA MET A 28 -2.15 -34.31 5.91
C MET A 28 -0.93 -33.58 6.49
N LEU A 29 0.29 -34.08 6.30
CA LEU A 29 1.52 -33.45 6.75
C LEU A 29 1.83 -32.17 5.96
N TYR A 30 1.58 -32.16 4.65
CA TYR A 30 1.68 -30.98 3.82
C TYR A 30 0.61 -29.97 4.20
N SER A 31 -0.63 -30.41 4.45
CA SER A 31 -1.70 -29.52 4.89
C SER A 31 -1.50 -29.02 6.31
N LEU A 32 -0.87 -29.77 7.23
CA LEU A 32 -0.54 -29.35 8.60
C LEU A 32 0.71 -28.45 8.64
N GLY A 33 1.73 -28.76 7.83
CA GLY A 33 2.90 -27.92 7.63
C GLY A 33 2.59 -26.61 6.89
N SER A 34 1.47 -26.59 6.15
CA SER A 34 0.85 -25.40 5.54
C SER A 34 -0.33 -24.86 6.36
N TYR A 35 -0.77 -25.57 7.40
CA TYR A 35 -1.85 -25.15 8.29
C TYR A 35 -1.21 -24.13 9.23
N ILE A 36 -0.99 -22.95 8.69
CA ILE A 36 -0.94 -21.74 9.48
C ILE A 36 -2.35 -21.71 10.08
N PRO A 37 -2.53 -21.92 11.40
CA PRO A 37 -3.81 -21.66 12.02
C PRO A 37 -4.23 -20.29 11.50
N LYS A 38 -5.45 -20.17 10.97
CA LYS A 38 -6.02 -18.84 10.74
C LYS A 38 -6.16 -18.27 12.14
N GLU A 39 -5.06 -17.69 12.67
CA GLU A 39 -5.06 -16.85 13.84
C GLU A 39 -6.26 -15.96 13.67
N LEU A 40 -7.07 -15.87 14.72
CA LEU A 40 -8.22 -14.99 14.75
C LEU A 40 -7.74 -13.63 14.27
N CYS A 41 -8.00 -13.35 12.99
CA CYS A 41 -7.66 -12.09 12.40
C CYS A 41 -8.71 -11.20 13.01
N ARG A 42 -8.32 -10.50 14.10
CA ARG A 42 -9.02 -9.42 14.81
C ARG A 42 -9.09 -9.62 16.34
N ASP A 43 -7.97 -9.50 17.03
CA ASP A 43 -7.90 -9.55 18.50
C ASP A 43 -7.57 -8.17 19.13
N SER A 44 -7.44 -7.12 18.32
CA SER A 44 -7.13 -5.79 18.84
C SER A 44 -8.38 -5.17 19.44
N ILE A 45 -8.24 -4.63 20.64
CA ILE A 45 -9.27 -3.81 21.31
C ILE A 45 -9.58 -2.55 20.49
N LEU A 46 -8.59 -2.05 19.74
CA LEU A 46 -8.73 -0.88 18.89
C LEU A 46 -9.14 -1.27 17.47
N SER A 47 -10.17 -0.60 16.96
CA SER A 47 -10.48 -0.56 15.54
C SER A 47 -9.36 0.09 14.72
N GLY A 48 -9.34 -0.15 13.41
CA GLY A 48 -8.34 0.44 12.53
C GLY A 48 -8.32 1.98 12.57
N TYR A 49 -9.47 2.63 12.74
CA TYR A 49 -9.54 4.09 12.92
C TYR A 49 -9.00 4.53 14.28
N GLU A 50 -9.33 3.84 15.37
CA GLU A 50 -8.81 4.17 16.71
C GLU A 50 -7.29 4.04 16.76
N TYR A 51 -6.72 3.03 16.08
CA TYR A 51 -5.28 2.92 15.90
C TYR A 51 -4.68 4.14 15.19
N VAL A 52 -5.32 4.64 14.12
CA VAL A 52 -4.86 5.86 13.43
C VAL A 52 -4.88 7.06 14.36
N VAL A 53 -5.95 7.23 15.13
CA VAL A 53 -6.06 8.31 16.11
C VAL A 53 -4.98 8.19 17.18
N GLU A 54 -4.69 6.99 17.70
CA GLU A 54 -3.60 6.76 18.66
C GLU A 54 -2.24 7.14 18.08
N VAL A 55 -1.92 6.69 16.87
CA VAL A 55 -0.65 6.99 16.19
C VAL A 55 -0.49 8.48 15.96
N LEU A 56 -1.57 9.17 15.57
CA LEU A 56 -1.55 10.61 15.35
C LEU A 56 -1.48 11.40 16.67
N ASN A 57 -2.07 10.92 17.75
CA ASN A 57 -2.05 11.60 19.05
C ASN A 57 -0.82 11.28 19.91
N SER A 58 -0.01 10.31 19.49
CA SER A 58 1.24 9.95 20.15
C SER A 58 2.25 11.11 20.15
N TYR A 59 2.89 11.35 21.30
CA TYR A 59 3.90 12.41 21.48
C TYR A 59 5.24 12.11 20.77
N ARG A 60 5.52 10.82 20.50
CA ARG A 60 6.72 10.37 19.79
C ARG A 60 6.50 10.35 18.28
N ASN A 61 7.59 10.22 17.52
CA ASN A 61 7.58 10.06 16.05
C ASN A 61 6.93 8.77 15.54
N ARG A 62 5.98 8.16 16.28
CA ARG A 62 5.26 6.94 15.89
C ARG A 62 4.57 7.06 14.53
N CYS A 63 4.09 8.25 14.18
CA CYS A 63 3.54 8.52 12.85
C CYS A 63 4.60 8.31 11.76
N PHE A 64 5.81 8.80 11.98
CA PHE A 64 6.93 8.58 11.07
C PHE A 64 7.40 7.11 11.09
N ASP A 65 7.45 6.47 12.25
CA ASP A 65 7.85 5.06 12.35
C ASP A 65 6.86 4.12 11.63
N SER A 66 5.57 4.45 11.69
CA SER A 66 4.49 3.62 11.13
C SER A 66 4.20 3.93 9.67
N PHE A 67 4.27 5.19 9.27
CA PHE A 67 3.81 5.67 7.96
C PHE A 67 4.91 6.37 7.13
N ARG A 68 6.15 6.46 7.65
CA ARG A 68 7.30 7.18 7.05
C ARG A 68 6.98 8.61 6.67
N MET A 69 6.01 9.21 7.36
CA MET A 69 5.49 10.54 7.11
C MET A 69 5.23 11.25 8.42
N GLU A 70 5.60 12.52 8.49
CA GLU A 70 5.28 13.36 9.65
C GLU A 70 3.77 13.58 9.77
N LYS A 71 3.31 13.73 11.01
CA LYS A 71 1.89 13.93 11.35
C LYS A 71 1.24 15.07 10.56
N ASN A 72 1.95 16.18 10.39
CA ASN A 72 1.43 17.36 9.69
C ASN A 72 1.24 17.08 8.20
N VAL A 73 2.21 16.41 7.58
CA VAL A 73 2.15 16.00 6.17
C VAL A 73 1.05 14.97 5.95
N PHE A 74 0.88 14.02 6.88
CA PHE A 74 -0.21 13.05 6.84
C PHE A 74 -1.58 13.73 6.82
N LYS A 75 -1.81 14.69 7.73
CA LYS A 75 -3.06 15.45 7.81
C LYS A 75 -3.29 16.30 6.55
N ALA A 76 -2.24 16.93 6.04
CA ALA A 76 -2.31 17.70 4.80
C ALA A 76 -2.70 16.81 3.61
N LEU A 77 -2.08 15.63 3.48
CA LEU A 77 -2.41 14.65 2.45
C LEU A 77 -3.88 14.20 2.54
N CYS A 78 -4.36 13.87 3.74
CA CYS A 78 -5.77 13.51 3.95
C CYS A 78 -6.71 14.65 3.54
N SER A 79 -6.36 15.89 3.88
CA SER A 79 -7.16 17.07 3.55
C SER A 79 -7.24 17.29 2.04
N VAL A 80 -6.10 17.26 1.33
CA VAL A 80 -6.04 17.41 -0.13
C VAL A 80 -6.85 16.31 -0.84
N LEU A 81 -6.74 15.06 -0.38
CA LEU A 81 -7.47 13.93 -0.97
C LEU A 81 -8.99 14.04 -0.75
N LYS A 82 -9.43 14.59 0.38
CA LYS A 82 -10.85 14.89 0.66
C LYS A 82 -11.35 16.06 -0.18
N GLU A 83 -10.61 17.16 -0.21
CA GLU A 83 -10.98 18.39 -0.94
C GLU A 83 -11.15 18.13 -2.44
N LYS A 84 -10.18 17.41 -3.04
CA LYS A 84 -10.23 17.03 -4.46
C LYS A 84 -11.20 15.88 -4.76
N LYS A 85 -11.92 15.37 -3.74
CA LYS A 85 -12.86 14.25 -3.82
C LYS A 85 -12.27 12.99 -4.45
N PHE A 86 -10.95 12.81 -4.37
CA PHE A 86 -10.27 11.61 -4.87
C PHE A 86 -10.54 10.41 -3.97
N LEU A 87 -10.81 10.66 -2.70
CA LEU A 87 -11.28 9.68 -1.74
C LEU A 87 -12.54 10.20 -1.06
N LYS A 88 -13.39 9.26 -0.68
CA LYS A 88 -14.57 9.50 0.14
C LYS A 88 -14.56 8.49 1.28
N ASP A 89 -15.15 8.88 2.39
CA ASP A 89 -15.43 7.95 3.47
C ASP A 89 -16.32 6.82 2.95
N SER A 90 -15.92 5.59 3.24
CA SER A 90 -16.73 4.41 3.01
C SER A 90 -17.62 4.19 4.24
N LYS A 91 -18.67 3.37 4.10
CA LYS A 91 -19.57 3.02 5.23
C LYS A 91 -18.82 2.48 6.46
N TYR A 92 -17.63 1.91 6.26
CA TYR A 92 -16.87 1.23 7.31
C TYR A 92 -15.42 1.70 7.47
N ILE A 93 -14.91 2.57 6.58
CA ILE A 93 -13.49 2.98 6.57
C ILE A 93 -13.40 4.45 6.17
N LEU A 94 -12.85 5.27 7.06
CA LEU A 94 -12.63 6.71 6.86
C LEU A 94 -11.42 6.96 5.94
N VAL A 95 -11.36 8.13 5.30
CA VAL A 95 -10.23 8.48 4.42
C VAL A 95 -8.89 8.39 5.16
N GLU A 96 -8.83 8.86 6.41
CA GLU A 96 -7.63 8.77 7.25
C GLU A 96 -7.14 7.33 7.41
N GLU A 97 -8.07 6.39 7.63
CA GLU A 97 -7.75 4.97 7.74
C GLU A 97 -7.32 4.38 6.40
N GLN A 98 -7.93 4.78 5.28
CA GLN A 98 -7.50 4.36 3.94
C GLN A 98 -6.07 4.83 3.63
N VAL A 99 -5.75 6.08 3.95
CA VAL A 99 -4.41 6.65 3.78
C VAL A 99 -3.40 5.94 4.69
N ALA A 100 -3.77 5.70 5.95
CA ALA A 100 -2.93 4.97 6.90
C ALA A 100 -2.64 3.54 6.46
N ILE A 101 -3.64 2.79 5.97
CA ILE A 101 -3.45 1.43 5.43
C ILE A 101 -2.44 1.46 4.27
N PHE A 102 -2.61 2.40 3.34
CA PHE A 102 -1.71 2.52 2.19
C PHE A 102 -0.28 2.83 2.62
N LEU A 103 -0.10 3.86 3.46
CA LEU A 103 1.21 4.27 3.94
C LEU A 103 1.88 3.16 4.76
N TYR A 104 1.13 2.46 5.61
CA TYR A 104 1.64 1.35 6.41
C TYR A 104 2.20 0.21 5.53
N ILE A 105 1.49 -0.15 4.46
CA ILE A 105 1.93 -1.21 3.53
C ILE A 105 3.22 -0.80 2.81
N ILE A 106 3.29 0.41 2.25
CA ILE A 106 4.49 0.86 1.52
C ILE A 106 5.68 1.13 2.45
N SER A 107 5.41 1.53 3.70
CA SER A 107 6.42 1.96 4.67
C SER A 107 7.21 0.80 5.27
N GLN A 108 6.57 -0.35 5.39
CA GLN A 108 7.13 -1.52 6.06
C GLN A 108 7.58 -2.60 5.08
N ASN A 109 7.23 -2.49 3.78
CA ASN A 109 7.39 -3.57 2.79
C ASN A 109 6.80 -4.91 3.28
N GLU A 110 5.79 -4.82 4.15
CA GLU A 110 5.21 -5.96 4.85
C GLU A 110 4.09 -6.60 4.06
N ARG A 111 3.87 -7.89 4.29
CA ARG A 111 2.78 -8.64 3.66
C ARG A 111 1.44 -8.00 4.03
N HIS A 112 0.50 -7.94 3.07
CA HIS A 112 -0.87 -7.42 3.30
C HIS A 112 -1.59 -8.06 4.52
N GLN A 113 -1.15 -9.25 4.94
CA GLN A 113 -1.59 -9.93 6.16
C GLN A 113 -1.30 -9.14 7.44
N MET A 114 -0.17 -8.44 7.54
CA MET A 114 0.17 -7.63 8.72
C MET A 114 -0.68 -6.36 8.80
N ALA A 115 -1.00 -5.75 7.66
CA ALA A 115 -1.96 -4.66 7.59
C ALA A 115 -3.38 -5.12 7.95
N ALA A 116 -3.80 -6.30 7.48
CA ALA A 116 -5.08 -6.90 7.84
C ALA A 116 -5.23 -7.10 9.36
N LYS A 117 -4.19 -7.64 10.00
CA LYS A 117 -4.13 -7.78 11.47
C LYS A 117 -4.16 -6.41 12.15
N ARG A 118 -3.34 -5.46 11.71
CA ARG A 118 -3.22 -4.15 12.38
C ARG A 118 -4.53 -3.34 12.32
N PHE A 119 -5.12 -3.26 11.14
CA PHE A 119 -6.32 -2.45 10.91
C PHE A 119 -7.61 -3.23 11.10
N GLN A 120 -7.54 -4.50 11.52
CA GLN A 120 -8.70 -5.34 11.84
C GLN A 120 -9.63 -5.59 10.63
N HIS A 121 -9.10 -5.51 9.41
CA HIS A 121 -9.83 -5.71 8.16
C HIS A 121 -9.40 -6.99 7.45
N SER A 122 -10.27 -7.57 6.60
CA SER A 122 -9.84 -8.70 5.77
C SER A 122 -8.79 -8.27 4.75
N SER A 123 -7.93 -9.19 4.32
CA SER A 123 -6.93 -8.94 3.27
C SER A 123 -7.56 -8.44 1.96
N GLU A 124 -8.79 -8.86 1.65
CA GLU A 124 -9.56 -8.38 0.50
C GLU A 124 -9.92 -6.89 0.64
N ILE A 125 -10.40 -6.47 1.82
CA ILE A 125 -10.69 -5.06 2.12
C ILE A 125 -9.41 -4.23 2.00
N ILE A 126 -8.33 -4.67 2.63
CA ILE A 126 -7.02 -4.02 2.55
C ILE A 126 -6.58 -3.83 1.09
N SER A 127 -6.65 -4.90 0.27
CA SER A 127 -6.25 -4.86 -1.14
C SER A 127 -7.12 -3.90 -1.97
N ARG A 128 -8.43 -3.89 -1.71
CA ARG A 128 -9.39 -3.00 -2.39
C ARG A 128 -9.08 -1.54 -2.10
N HIS A 129 -8.85 -1.20 -0.82
CA HIS A 129 -8.52 0.18 -0.42
C HIS A 129 -7.14 0.60 -0.89
N PHE A 130 -6.14 -0.29 -0.86
CA PHE A 130 -4.83 -0.03 -1.43
C PHE A 130 -4.89 0.35 -2.93
N ARG A 131 -5.67 -0.39 -3.73
CA ARG A 131 -5.85 -0.06 -5.16
C ARG A 131 -6.57 1.26 -5.38
N LYS A 132 -7.56 1.59 -4.54
CA LYS A 132 -8.23 2.90 -4.59
C LYS A 132 -7.26 4.04 -4.29
N MET A 133 -6.43 3.87 -3.26
CA MET A 133 -5.38 4.81 -2.87
C MET A 133 -4.37 5.05 -3.97
N LEU A 134 -3.86 3.99 -4.61
CA LEU A 134 -2.96 4.11 -5.76
C LEU A 134 -3.55 4.96 -6.88
N LYS A 135 -4.82 4.72 -7.25
CA LYS A 135 -5.51 5.51 -8.27
C LYS A 135 -5.64 6.99 -7.88
N ALA A 136 -5.96 7.27 -6.62
CA ALA A 136 -6.08 8.62 -6.11
C ALA A 136 -4.74 9.36 -6.15
N ILE A 137 -3.66 8.71 -5.70
CA ILE A 137 -2.31 9.29 -5.70
C ILE A 137 -1.79 9.51 -7.13
N CYS A 138 -2.01 8.57 -8.05
CA CYS A 138 -1.62 8.77 -9.45
C CYS A 138 -2.35 9.96 -10.10
N ARG A 139 -3.61 10.21 -9.72
CA ARG A 139 -4.36 11.40 -10.19
C ARG A 139 -3.79 12.68 -9.58
N LEU A 140 -3.55 12.66 -8.28
CA LEU A 140 -2.93 13.79 -7.59
C LEU A 140 -1.55 14.13 -8.16
N GLY A 141 -0.72 13.11 -8.42
CA GLY A 141 0.60 13.27 -9.03
C GLY A 141 0.52 13.92 -10.41
N LYS A 142 -0.44 13.55 -11.26
CA LYS A 142 -0.63 14.21 -12.57
C LYS A 142 -0.92 15.70 -12.46
N GLU A 143 -1.64 16.12 -11.42
CA GLU A 143 -1.93 17.54 -11.20
C GLU A 143 -0.73 18.31 -10.63
N ILE A 144 0.05 17.68 -9.74
CA ILE A 144 1.21 18.31 -9.11
C ILE A 144 2.42 18.35 -10.06
N THR A 145 2.61 17.33 -10.89
CA THR A 145 3.70 17.23 -11.86
C THR A 145 3.38 17.96 -13.18
N ALA A 146 2.17 18.49 -13.33
CA ALA A 146 1.85 19.35 -14.47
C ALA A 146 2.79 20.57 -14.43
N PRO A 147 3.56 20.85 -15.50
CA PRO A 147 4.42 22.02 -15.54
C PRO A 147 3.56 23.28 -15.39
N PRO A 148 4.04 24.32 -14.68
CA PRO A 148 3.35 25.60 -14.69
C PRO A 148 3.24 26.06 -16.14
N TYR A 149 2.05 26.55 -16.51
CA TYR A 149 1.75 27.02 -17.85
C TYR A 149 2.67 28.20 -18.20
N PHE A 150 3.78 27.94 -18.90
CA PHE A 150 4.67 28.98 -19.42
C PHE A 150 4.11 29.51 -20.74
N ASP A 151 3.04 30.30 -20.69
CA ASP A 151 2.53 31.02 -21.87
C ASP A 151 2.81 32.53 -21.80
N THR A 152 3.91 32.87 -21.12
CA THR A 152 4.57 34.16 -21.29
C THR A 152 5.94 33.86 -21.86
N THR A 153 6.06 33.95 -23.18
CA THR A 153 7.33 34.34 -23.79
C THR A 153 7.81 35.58 -23.03
N PRO A 154 9.03 35.59 -22.48
CA PRO A 154 9.59 36.82 -21.92
C PRO A 154 9.44 37.90 -23.00
N PRO A 155 8.88 39.09 -22.68
CA PRO A 155 8.79 40.16 -23.66
C PRO A 155 10.20 40.37 -24.21
N TYR A 156 10.33 40.15 -25.52
CA TYR A 156 11.56 40.37 -26.27
C TYR A 156 12.10 41.74 -25.85
N PHE A 157 13.29 41.79 -25.24
CA PHE A 157 13.96 43.05 -24.98
C PHE A 157 14.35 43.62 -26.34
N ASP A 158 13.45 44.44 -26.88
CA ASP A 158 13.64 45.22 -28.10
C ASP A 158 14.73 46.26 -27.81
N THR A 159 15.98 45.79 -27.85
CA THR A 159 17.18 46.62 -27.79
C THR A 159 17.66 46.81 -29.22
N THR A 160 16.83 47.45 -30.04
CA THR A 160 17.31 48.15 -31.22
C THR A 160 18.16 49.33 -30.71
N PRO A 161 19.48 49.37 -30.98
CA PRO A 161 20.29 50.52 -30.63
C PRO A 161 19.83 51.72 -31.45
N PRO A 162 19.77 52.94 -30.87
CA PRO A 162 19.49 54.13 -31.65
C PRO A 162 20.59 54.32 -32.71
N GLU A 163 20.19 54.44 -33.97
CA GLU A 163 21.07 54.81 -35.09
C GLU A 163 21.75 56.15 -34.76
N ILE A 164 23.08 56.15 -34.82
CA ILE A 164 23.93 57.35 -34.83
C ILE A 164 24.52 57.48 -36.23
#